data_AF-A0A5E4YV10-F1
#
_entry.id   AF-A0A5E4YV10-F1
#
_cell.length_a   1.000
_cell.length_b   1.000
_cell.length_c   1.000
_cell.angle_alpha   90.00
_cell.angle_beta   90.00
_cell.angle_gamma   90.00
#
_symmetry.space_group_name_H-M   'P 1'
#
loop_
_entity.id
_entity.type
_entity.pdbx_description
1 polymer ?
#
loop_
_entity_poly.entity_id
_entity_poly.type
_entity_poly.pdbx_seq_one_letter_code
_entity_poly.pdbx_strand_id
1 'polypeptide(L)'
;MTTPVDEDDDGIETSMFYSVIGEMERVWGEPGLDGTSDEYKWLEANYQITEEEDVKWQMALQYFVNHDLPEDDESDPEVMAFLDDYDAVRSFLAEFLRKYRSSDKVYLRPSAL
;
A
#
# COMPACT_ATOMS: atom_id res chain seq x y z
N MET A 1 -23.12 28.81 16.61
CA MET A 1 -21.91 29.42 16.02
C MET A 1 -20.75 28.91 16.88
N THR A 2 -19.85 28.05 16.45
CA THR A 2 -19.32 27.72 15.13
C THR A 2 -18.72 26.30 15.21
N THR A 3 -18.80 25.57 14.09
CA THR A 3 -18.37 24.20 13.70
C THR A 3 -17.52 23.31 14.64
N PRO A 4 -17.76 21.97 14.66
CA PRO A 4 -16.74 21.03 15.14
C PRO A 4 -15.55 21.08 14.17
N VAL A 5 -14.34 21.06 14.72
CA VAL A 5 -13.12 20.85 13.95
C VAL A 5 -13.24 19.43 13.39
N ASP A 6 -13.49 19.32 12.09
CA ASP A 6 -13.32 18.07 11.36
C ASP A 6 -11.90 17.57 11.64
N GLU A 7 -11.82 16.38 12.21
CA GLU A 7 -10.57 15.64 12.45
C GLU A 7 -9.79 15.60 11.15
N ASP A 8 -8.48 15.86 11.24
CA ASP A 8 -7.51 16.00 10.16
C ASP A 8 -7.80 15.06 8.96
N ASP A 9 -8.60 15.54 8.02
CA ASP A 9 -8.83 14.89 6.73
C ASP A 9 -7.68 15.36 5.84
N ASP A 10 -6.56 14.62 5.86
CA ASP A 10 -5.40 14.79 4.97
C ASP A 10 -5.78 14.62 3.47
N GLY A 11 -7.06 14.67 3.12
CA GLY A 11 -7.55 14.54 1.76
C GLY A 11 -7.45 13.13 1.20
N ILE A 12 -7.02 12.12 1.98
CA ILE A 12 -7.08 10.71 1.60
C ILE A 12 -7.92 9.94 2.61
N GLU A 13 -8.96 9.24 2.13
CA GLU A 13 -9.76 8.38 3.00
C GLU A 13 -8.87 7.24 3.53
N THR A 14 -8.51 7.30 4.82
CA THR A 14 -7.72 6.27 5.51
C THR A 14 -8.34 4.86 5.37
N SER A 15 -9.65 4.79 5.15
CA SER A 15 -10.39 3.56 4.84
C SER A 15 -9.87 2.80 3.61
N MET A 16 -9.29 3.49 2.62
CA MET A 16 -8.67 2.86 1.44
C MET A 16 -7.40 2.11 1.83
N PHE A 17 -6.56 2.69 2.69
CA PHE A 17 -5.36 2.02 3.21
C PHE A 17 -5.74 0.76 3.99
N TYR A 18 -6.67 0.86 4.94
CA TYR A 18 -7.12 -0.30 5.70
C TYR A 18 -7.76 -1.39 4.83
N SER A 19 -8.41 -1.01 3.72
CA SER A 19 -8.92 -1.98 2.75
C SER A 19 -7.80 -2.75 2.04
N VAL A 20 -6.71 -2.07 1.67
CA VAL A 20 -5.53 -2.72 1.08
C VAL A 20 -4.84 -3.62 2.11
N ILE A 21 -4.65 -3.13 3.35
CA ILE A 21 -4.07 -3.90 4.45
C ILE A 21 -4.87 -5.20 4.68
N GLY A 22 -6.19 -5.12 4.72
CA GLY A 22 -7.03 -6.32 4.89
C GLY A 22 -6.90 -7.34 3.75
N GLU A 23 -6.72 -6.90 2.51
CA GLU A 23 -6.44 -7.81 1.40
C GLU A 23 -5.01 -8.39 1.49
N MET A 24 -4.02 -7.59 1.92
CA MET A 24 -2.66 -8.09 2.14
C MET A 24 -2.64 -9.15 3.24
N GLU A 25 -3.33 -8.93 4.37
CA GLU A 25 -3.48 -9.93 5.43
C GLU A 25 -4.14 -11.22 4.90
N ARG A 26 -5.18 -11.10 4.05
CA ARG A 26 -5.82 -12.26 3.42
C ARG A 26 -4.88 -13.03 2.51
N VAL A 27 -4.09 -12.34 1.69
CA VAL A 27 -3.22 -12.94 0.67
C VAL A 27 -1.96 -13.53 1.28
N TRP A 28 -1.35 -12.83 2.22
CA TRP A 28 -0.02 -13.16 2.74
C TRP A 28 -0.05 -13.82 4.12
N GLY A 29 -1.10 -13.58 4.91
CA GLY A 29 -1.15 -13.96 6.33
C GLY A 29 -0.03 -13.29 7.14
N GLU A 30 0.25 -13.81 8.34
CA GLU A 30 1.45 -13.41 9.09
C GLU A 30 2.68 -14.22 8.61
N PRO A 31 3.86 -13.59 8.44
CA PRO A 31 4.20 -12.19 8.78
C PRO A 31 3.97 -11.12 7.68
N GLY A 32 3.32 -11.41 6.56
CA GLY A 32 3.06 -10.45 5.48
C GLY A 32 3.87 -10.73 4.21
N LEU A 33 4.27 -9.71 3.48
CA LEU A 33 5.17 -9.84 2.31
C LEU A 33 6.60 -9.57 2.77
N ASP A 34 7.52 -10.54 2.59
CA ASP A 34 8.93 -10.38 3.02
C ASP A 34 9.81 -9.69 1.94
N GLY A 35 9.27 -9.40 0.76
CA GLY A 35 9.97 -8.71 -0.32
C GLY A 35 10.98 -9.59 -1.07
N THR A 36 10.84 -10.91 -1.00
CA THR A 36 11.74 -11.81 -1.74
C THR A 36 11.41 -11.84 -3.23
N SER A 37 12.41 -12.14 -4.08
CA SER A 37 12.20 -12.23 -5.53
C SER A 37 11.12 -13.24 -5.92
N ASP A 38 10.96 -14.33 -5.17
CA ASP A 38 9.94 -15.34 -5.47
C ASP A 38 8.54 -14.91 -5.03
N GLU A 39 8.42 -14.13 -3.96
CA GLU A 39 7.16 -13.50 -3.57
C GLU A 39 6.74 -12.44 -4.59
N TYR A 40 7.65 -11.59 -5.07
CA TYR A 40 7.32 -10.61 -6.11
C TYR A 40 6.93 -11.27 -7.44
N LYS A 41 7.64 -12.32 -7.87
CA LYS A 41 7.21 -13.10 -9.05
C LYS A 41 5.83 -13.70 -8.87
N TRP A 42 5.53 -14.20 -7.67
CA TRP A 42 4.21 -14.76 -7.38
C TRP A 42 3.12 -13.68 -7.38
N LEU A 43 3.41 -12.53 -6.76
CA LEU A 43 2.50 -11.38 -6.68
C LEU A 43 2.18 -10.86 -8.09
N GLU A 44 3.19 -10.66 -8.92
CA GLU A 44 3.01 -10.22 -10.30
C GLU A 44 2.21 -11.25 -11.12
N ALA A 45 2.52 -12.55 -10.97
CA ALA A 45 1.83 -13.60 -11.73
C ALA A 45 0.35 -13.79 -11.33
N ASN A 46 -0.02 -13.55 -10.08
CA ASN A 46 -1.37 -13.81 -9.58
C ASN A 46 -2.26 -12.56 -9.48
N TYR A 47 -1.64 -11.39 -9.31
CA TYR A 47 -2.33 -10.12 -9.04
C TYR A 47 -1.91 -8.99 -9.98
N GLN A 48 -0.87 -9.18 -10.80
CA GLN A 48 -0.32 -8.14 -11.68
C GLN A 48 0.16 -6.90 -10.92
N ILE A 49 0.60 -7.09 -9.68
CA ILE A 49 1.21 -6.07 -8.84
C ILE A 49 2.72 -6.25 -8.94
N THR A 50 3.43 -5.20 -9.35
CA THR A 50 4.89 -5.21 -9.46
C THR A 50 5.56 -4.88 -8.12
N GLU A 51 6.87 -5.16 -8.02
CA GLU A 51 7.70 -4.69 -6.90
C GLU A 51 7.66 -3.17 -6.76
N GLU A 52 7.74 -2.43 -7.86
CA GLU A 52 7.64 -0.96 -7.86
C GLU A 52 6.31 -0.46 -7.28
N GLU A 53 5.20 -1.11 -7.63
CA GLU A 53 3.89 -0.76 -7.07
C GLU A 53 3.80 -1.08 -5.57
N ASP A 54 4.37 -2.21 -5.13
CA ASP A 54 4.43 -2.55 -3.70
C ASP A 54 5.26 -1.55 -2.90
N VAL A 55 6.44 -1.16 -3.40
CA VAL A 55 7.28 -0.12 -2.79
C VAL A 55 6.54 1.21 -2.71
N LYS A 56 5.86 1.61 -3.80
CA LYS A 56 5.06 2.84 -3.85
C LYS A 56 3.89 2.81 -2.86
N TRP A 57 3.27 1.63 -2.67
CA TRP A 57 2.28 1.40 -1.62
C TRP A 57 2.87 1.57 -0.22
N GLN A 58 4.05 1.00 0.05
CA GLN A 58 4.72 1.13 1.34
C GLN A 58 5.03 2.59 1.68
N MET A 59 5.51 3.37 0.71
CA MET A 59 5.76 4.81 0.88
C MET A 59 4.47 5.56 1.24
N ALA A 60 3.37 5.31 0.51
CA ALA A 60 2.09 5.93 0.80
C ALA A 60 1.58 5.54 2.20
N LEU A 61 1.70 4.26 2.59
CA LEU A 61 1.29 3.80 3.92
C LEU A 61 2.13 4.45 5.02
N GLN A 62 3.46 4.53 4.84
CA GLN A 62 4.37 5.16 5.79
C GLN A 62 4.10 6.64 5.96
N TYR A 63 3.80 7.35 4.88
CA TYR A 63 3.51 8.78 4.91
C TYR A 63 2.15 9.10 5.55
N PHE A 64 1.08 8.47 5.05
CA PHE A 64 -0.30 8.82 5.42
C PHE A 64 -0.84 8.10 6.66
N VAL A 65 -0.30 6.94 7.02
CA VAL A 65 -0.86 6.12 8.13
C VAL A 65 0.13 5.96 9.27
N ASN A 66 1.39 5.61 8.98
CA ASN A 66 2.37 5.39 10.04
C ASN A 66 3.05 6.70 10.49
N HIS A 67 3.05 7.72 9.63
CA HIS A 67 3.80 8.97 9.78
C HIS A 67 5.30 8.73 10.09
N ASP A 68 5.90 7.80 9.34
CA ASP A 68 7.28 7.31 9.52
C ASP A 68 7.93 7.05 8.14
N LEU A 69 7.83 8.03 7.24
CA LEU A 69 8.51 7.96 5.95
C LEU A 69 10.02 8.17 6.18
N PRO A 70 10.92 7.34 5.60
CA PRO A 70 12.37 7.51 5.78
C PRO A 70 12.87 8.89 5.29
N GLU A 71 13.86 9.48 5.97
CA GLU A 71 14.43 10.79 5.60
C GLU A 71 14.91 10.87 4.13
N ASP A 72 15.44 9.75 3.60
CA ASP A 72 15.89 9.66 2.21
C ASP A 72 14.71 9.82 1.23
N ASP A 73 13.55 9.24 1.55
CA ASP A 73 12.32 9.32 0.74
C ASP A 73 11.61 10.67 0.94
N GLU A 74 11.60 11.22 2.16
CA GLU A 74 11.10 12.58 2.45
C GLU A 74 11.88 13.67 1.68
N SER A 75 13.16 13.40 1.43
CA SER A 75 14.04 14.30 0.68
C SER A 75 13.96 14.10 -0.84
N ASP A 76 13.30 13.03 -1.31
CA ASP A 76 13.15 12.73 -2.73
C ASP A 76 11.98 13.53 -3.33
N PRO A 77 12.25 14.48 -4.25
CA PRO A 77 11.22 15.31 -4.85
C PRO A 77 10.23 14.53 -5.73
N GLU A 78 10.61 13.37 -6.28
CA GLU A 78 9.71 12.52 -7.07
C GLU A 78 8.72 11.78 -6.17
N VAL A 79 9.20 11.28 -5.02
CA VAL A 79 8.36 10.65 -4.00
C VAL A 79 7.38 11.66 -3.43
N MET A 80 7.86 12.82 -2.99
CA MET A 80 7.01 13.87 -2.43
C MET A 80 6.03 14.42 -3.48
N ALA A 81 6.41 14.54 -4.75
CA ALA A 81 5.48 14.94 -5.81
C ALA A 81 4.33 13.95 -6.00
N PHE A 82 4.56 12.65 -5.79
CA PHE A 82 3.47 11.66 -5.78
C PHE A 82 2.62 11.78 -4.52
N LEU A 83 3.24 11.88 -3.34
CA LEU A 83 2.52 11.93 -2.06
C LEU A 83 1.70 13.22 -1.89
N ASP A 84 2.15 14.34 -2.46
CA ASP A 84 1.42 15.61 -2.46
C ASP A 84 0.27 15.64 -3.49
N ASP A 85 0.25 14.73 -4.47
CA ASP A 85 -0.86 14.59 -5.43
C ASP A 85 -1.89 13.58 -4.91
N TYR A 86 -2.82 14.07 -4.10
CA TYR A 86 -3.84 13.23 -3.47
C TYR A 86 -4.75 12.50 -4.46
N ASP A 87 -5.01 13.06 -5.64
CA ASP A 87 -5.78 12.40 -6.68
C ASP A 87 -4.99 11.24 -7.30
N ALA A 88 -3.68 11.41 -7.49
CA ALA A 88 -2.79 10.34 -7.92
C ALA A 88 -2.69 9.22 -6.86
N VAL A 89 -2.56 9.56 -5.57
CA VAL A 89 -2.54 8.59 -4.47
C VAL A 89 -3.86 7.82 -4.42
N ARG A 90 -5.02 8.50 -4.44
CA ARG A 90 -6.35 7.85 -4.47
C ARG A 90 -6.50 6.91 -5.66
N SER A 91 -6.10 7.36 -6.85
CA SER A 91 -6.19 6.55 -8.07
C SER A 91 -5.29 5.31 -8.00
N PHE A 92 -4.08 5.48 -7.47
CA PHE A 92 -3.15 4.39 -7.22
C PHE A 92 -3.74 3.37 -6.23
N LEU A 93 -4.22 3.82 -5.07
CA LEU A 93 -4.80 2.94 -4.05
C LEU A 93 -6.03 2.19 -4.56
N ALA A 94 -6.89 2.85 -5.34
CA ALA A 94 -8.06 2.22 -5.95
C ALA A 94 -7.66 1.08 -6.90
N GLU A 95 -6.67 1.30 -7.75
CA GLU A 95 -6.16 0.31 -8.69
C GLU A 95 -5.42 -0.82 -7.97
N PHE A 96 -4.58 -0.49 -6.99
CA PHE A 96 -3.84 -1.46 -6.17
C PHE A 96 -4.79 -2.38 -5.41
N LEU A 97 -5.84 -1.82 -4.79
CA LEU A 97 -6.90 -2.60 -4.15
C LEU A 97 -7.67 -3.46 -5.15
N ARG A 98 -8.01 -2.92 -6.32
CA ARG A 98 -8.68 -3.67 -7.40
C ARG A 98 -7.84 -4.87 -7.84
N LYS A 99 -6.52 -4.70 -7.95
CA LYS A 99 -5.59 -5.78 -8.27
C LYS A 99 -5.60 -6.84 -7.19
N TYR A 100 -5.43 -6.49 -5.91
CA TYR A 100 -5.51 -7.45 -4.80
C TYR A 100 -6.85 -8.21 -4.73
N ARG A 101 -7.95 -7.57 -5.14
CA ARG A 101 -9.29 -8.20 -5.23
C ARG A 101 -9.55 -8.96 -6.52
N SER A 102 -8.62 -8.97 -7.47
CA SER A 102 -8.82 -9.64 -8.77
C SER A 102 -8.76 -11.17 -8.68
N SER A 103 -8.30 -11.71 -7.56
CA SER A 103 -8.06 -13.14 -7.37
C SER A 103 -8.14 -13.57 -5.91
N ASP A 104 -8.63 -14.79 -5.66
CA ASP A 104 -8.76 -15.39 -4.32
C ASP A 104 -7.53 -16.21 -3.91
N LYS A 105 -6.40 -16.05 -4.61
CA LYS A 105 -5.16 -16.75 -4.27
C LYS A 105 -4.64 -16.32 -2.89
N VAL A 106 -3.88 -17.21 -2.29
CA VAL A 106 -3.20 -16.99 -1.01
C VAL A 106 -1.79 -17.55 -1.17
N TYR A 107 -0.79 -16.81 -0.70
CA TYR A 107 0.59 -17.22 -0.77
C TYR A 107 0.84 -18.31 0.28
N LEU A 108 1.19 -19.51 -0.20
CA LEU A 108 1.56 -20.62 0.68
C LEU A 108 3.06 -20.57 0.93
N ARG A 109 3.45 -20.08 2.10
CA ARG A 109 4.86 -20.01 2.49
C ARG A 109 5.49 -21.40 2.46
N PRO A 110 6.61 -21.59 1.75
CA PRO A 110 7.36 -22.83 1.80
C PRO A 110 7.78 -23.07 3.26
N SER A 111 7.29 -24.14 3.88
CA SER A 111 7.77 -24.52 5.20
C SER A 111 9.28 -24.78 5.08
N ALA A 112 10.08 -24.12 5.90
CA ALA A 112 11.51 -24.42 6.01
C ALA A 112 11.64 -25.91 6.38
N LEU A 113 12.14 -26.72 5.44
CA LEU A 113 12.49 -28.13 5.64
C LEU A 113 13.78 -28.24 6.44
#